data_AF-A0A1F6UY88-F1
#
_entry.id   AF-A0A1F6UY88-F1
#
_cell.length_a   1.000
_cell.length_b   1.000
_cell.length_c   1.000
_cell.angle_alpha   90.00
_cell.angle_beta   90.00
_cell.angle_gamma   90.00
#
_symmetry.space_group_name_H-M   'P 1'
#
loop_
_entity.id
_entity.type
_entity.pdbx_description
1 polymer ?
#
loop_
_entity_poly.entity_id
_entity_poly.type
_entity_poly.pdbx_seq_one_letter_code
_entity_poly.pdbx_strand_id
1 'polypeptide(L)'
;MNPIGLRLSVGLLSLLLCACSKELRKLDEAVFLETPELTLKLVRYYENLPFSYSGEIYVTQCSSPNSKKLPASDVNEPGWRVIDRGAALGSKSAPEVVDKVRNRYTVIGDGILYWSHVPLNISLDGCRTLITWSPVTLPAETIIPAALPEHCKHDKEAVCDRMYGSSWAFQAQGRLPRYFDVQATRQGKISFRMQSAAIKDGSILLVTSSNGGKSWDVKVDHLAGGRP
;
A
#
# COMPACT_ATOMS: atom_id res chain seq x y z
N MET A 1 -34.91 7.44 -52.76
CA MET A 1 -34.66 7.06 -51.35
C MET A 1 -33.19 7.28 -51.07
N ASN A 2 -32.86 8.32 -50.29
CA ASN A 2 -31.48 8.81 -50.11
C ASN A 2 -30.71 7.96 -49.07
N PRO A 3 -29.53 7.42 -49.39
CA PRO A 3 -28.71 6.62 -48.47
C PRO A 3 -27.79 7.54 -47.63
N ILE A 4 -28.32 8.64 -47.11
CA ILE A 4 -27.52 9.62 -46.35
C ILE A 4 -27.66 9.40 -44.83
N GLY A 5 -28.72 8.72 -44.39
CA GLY A 5 -29.02 8.51 -42.96
C GLY A 5 -28.17 7.44 -42.23
N LEU A 6 -27.41 6.60 -42.94
CA LEU A 6 -26.70 5.47 -42.33
C LEU A 6 -25.23 5.77 -41.94
N ARG A 7 -24.65 6.88 -42.44
CA ARG A 7 -23.23 7.24 -42.17
C ARG A 7 -23.05 8.15 -40.96
N LEU A 8 -24.08 8.89 -40.55
CA LEU A 8 -24.02 9.75 -39.35
C LEU A 8 -24.11 8.96 -38.04
N SER A 9 -24.76 7.80 -38.04
CA SER A 9 -24.98 6.99 -36.83
C SER A 9 -23.72 6.27 -36.35
N VAL A 10 -22.81 5.91 -37.26
CA VAL A 10 -21.55 5.21 -36.94
C VAL A 10 -20.50 6.18 -36.40
N GLY A 11 -20.44 7.41 -36.92
CA GLY A 11 -19.49 8.42 -36.47
C GLY A 11 -19.75 8.91 -35.04
N LEU A 12 -21.03 9.08 -34.66
CA LEU A 12 -21.39 9.48 -33.30
C LEU A 12 -21.12 8.36 -32.27
N LEU A 13 -21.35 7.10 -32.66
CA LEU A 13 -21.09 5.94 -31.80
C LEU A 13 -19.59 5.75 -31.53
N SER A 14 -18.72 5.99 -32.53
CA SER A 14 -17.26 5.93 -32.36
C SER A 14 -16.71 7.06 -31.48
N LEU A 15 -17.29 8.26 -31.54
CA LEU A 15 -16.92 9.38 -30.66
C LEU A 15 -17.36 9.13 -29.20
N LEU A 16 -18.50 8.45 -28.99
CA LEU A 16 -18.98 8.06 -27.66
C LEU A 16 -18.15 6.92 -27.04
N LEU A 17 -17.55 6.04 -27.85
CA LEU A 17 -16.69 4.94 -27.37
C LEU A 17 -15.30 5.39 -26.91
N CYS A 18 -14.76 6.50 -27.44
CA CYS A 18 -13.46 7.02 -27.02
C CYS A 18 -13.49 7.62 -25.59
N ALA A 19 -14.64 8.12 -25.12
CA ALA A 19 -14.80 8.68 -23.78
C ALA A 19 -14.86 7.62 -22.66
N CYS A 20 -14.89 6.33 -23.01
CA CYS A 20 -14.93 5.20 -22.07
C CYS A 20 -13.60 4.44 -21.97
N SER A 21 -12.49 5.02 -22.42
CA SER A 21 -11.17 4.37 -22.29
C SER A 21 -10.55 4.66 -20.92
N LYS A 22 -9.88 3.66 -20.35
CA LYS A 22 -9.00 3.84 -19.18
C LYS A 22 -7.91 4.84 -19.58
N GLU A 23 -7.86 5.98 -18.91
CA GLU A 23 -6.76 6.94 -19.08
C GLU A 23 -5.85 6.87 -17.86
N LEU A 24 -4.55 6.78 -18.10
CA LEU A 24 -3.53 6.94 -17.07
C LEU A 24 -2.45 7.86 -17.61
N ARG A 25 -2.29 9.02 -16.97
CA ARG A 25 -1.38 10.06 -17.43
C ARG A 25 -0.42 10.44 -16.32
N LYS A 26 0.88 10.23 -16.52
CA LYS A 26 1.94 10.70 -15.62
C LYS A 26 1.85 12.24 -15.52
N LEU A 27 1.86 12.76 -14.30
CA LEU A 27 1.81 14.19 -14.01
C LEU A 27 3.22 14.71 -13.75
N ASP A 28 3.86 14.18 -12.71
CA ASP A 28 5.21 14.52 -12.27
C ASP A 28 5.79 13.40 -11.39
N GLU A 29 7.07 13.51 -11.03
CA GLU A 29 7.73 12.58 -10.12
C GLU A 29 8.77 13.26 -9.24
N ALA A 30 9.12 12.63 -8.12
CA ALA A 30 10.16 13.08 -7.20
C ALA A 30 10.91 11.88 -6.61
N VAL A 31 12.23 11.87 -6.73
CA VAL A 31 13.11 10.99 -5.94
C VAL A 31 13.19 11.55 -4.53
N PHE A 32 13.00 10.70 -3.52
CA PHE A 32 12.98 11.15 -2.12
C PHE A 32 13.85 10.32 -1.18
N LEU A 33 14.40 9.21 -1.66
CA LEU A 33 15.37 8.41 -0.95
C LEU A 33 16.34 7.80 -1.96
N GLU A 34 17.62 7.97 -1.73
CA GLU A 34 18.68 7.40 -2.55
C GLU A 34 19.80 6.91 -1.64
N THR A 35 20.14 5.63 -1.77
CA THR A 35 21.26 4.97 -1.09
C THR A 35 22.08 4.20 -2.13
N PRO A 36 23.29 3.72 -1.80
CA PRO A 36 24.05 2.85 -2.70
C PRO A 36 23.30 1.57 -3.10
N GLU A 37 22.37 1.11 -2.27
CA GLU A 37 21.64 -0.15 -2.45
C GLU A 37 20.31 0.02 -3.18
N LEU A 38 19.62 1.17 -3.01
CA LEU A 38 18.30 1.39 -3.60
C LEU A 38 17.94 2.87 -3.78
N THR A 39 16.97 3.12 -4.65
CA THR A 39 16.36 4.43 -4.88
C THR A 39 14.85 4.33 -4.76
N LEU A 40 14.22 5.25 -4.03
CA LEU A 40 12.78 5.44 -4.00
C LEU A 40 12.38 6.73 -4.70
N LYS A 41 11.38 6.61 -5.57
CA LYS A 41 10.69 7.75 -6.16
C LYS A 41 9.19 7.64 -5.98
N LEU A 42 8.53 8.79 -5.98
CA LEU A 42 7.09 8.89 -6.04
C LEU A 42 6.72 9.49 -7.38
N VAL A 43 5.77 8.86 -8.07
CA VAL A 43 5.22 9.35 -9.34
C VAL A 43 3.75 9.63 -9.15
N ARG A 44 3.28 10.80 -9.57
CA ARG A 44 1.85 11.12 -9.60
C ARG A 44 1.29 10.83 -10.99
N TYR A 45 0.05 10.33 -10.98
CA TYR A 45 -0.72 10.09 -12.17
C TYR A 45 -2.10 10.70 -12.02
N TYR A 46 -2.67 11.15 -13.13
CA TYR A 46 -4.11 11.25 -13.26
C TYR A 46 -4.64 9.91 -13.76
N GLU A 47 -5.59 9.32 -13.05
CA GLU A 47 -6.26 8.08 -13.45
C GLU A 47 -7.74 8.37 -13.72
N ASN A 48 -8.22 7.93 -14.89
CA ASN A 48 -9.63 7.87 -15.23
C ASN A 48 -10.01 6.41 -15.49
N LEU A 49 -10.78 5.84 -14.57
CA LEU A 49 -11.46 4.55 -14.67
C LEU A 49 -12.96 4.83 -14.82
N PRO A 50 -13.49 4.76 -16.05
CA PRO A 50 -14.90 5.03 -16.31
C PRO A 50 -15.82 4.28 -15.34
N PHE A 51 -16.81 5.00 -14.79
CA PHE A 51 -17.79 4.47 -13.83
C PHE A 51 -17.23 3.96 -12.49
N SER A 52 -15.93 4.18 -12.20
CA SER A 52 -15.31 3.73 -10.95
C SER A 52 -14.55 4.83 -10.22
N TYR A 53 -13.61 5.51 -10.88
CA TYR A 53 -12.75 6.50 -10.24
C TYR A 53 -12.20 7.50 -11.26
N SER A 54 -12.13 8.78 -10.91
CA SER A 54 -11.40 9.78 -11.68
C SER A 54 -10.69 10.70 -10.70
N GLY A 55 -9.36 10.84 -10.82
CA GLY A 55 -8.59 11.72 -9.95
C GLY A 55 -7.10 11.41 -9.88
N GLU A 56 -6.39 12.19 -9.08
CA GLU A 56 -4.95 12.05 -8.89
C GLU A 56 -4.62 10.93 -7.90
N ILE A 57 -3.69 10.07 -8.32
CA ILE A 57 -3.09 9.03 -7.51
C ILE A 57 -1.58 9.25 -7.42
N TYR A 58 -0.95 8.64 -6.42
CA TYR A 58 0.49 8.47 -6.40
C TYR A 58 0.86 6.99 -6.42
N VAL A 59 2.04 6.72 -6.95
CA VAL A 59 2.67 5.40 -6.94
C VAL A 59 4.09 5.59 -6.41
N THR A 60 4.42 4.90 -5.33
CA THR A 60 5.81 4.82 -4.86
C THR A 60 6.48 3.67 -5.55
N GLN A 61 7.63 3.94 -6.16
CA GLN A 61 8.43 2.97 -6.87
C GLN A 61 9.81 2.85 -6.21
N CYS A 62 10.37 1.65 -6.27
CA CYS A 62 11.70 1.35 -5.80
C CYS A 62 12.53 0.68 -6.89
N SER A 63 13.79 1.08 -7.01
CA SER A 63 14.78 0.42 -7.86
C SER A 63 16.02 0.02 -7.05
N SER A 64 16.64 -1.08 -7.44
CA SER A 64 17.91 -1.57 -6.90
C SER A 64 18.66 -2.41 -7.95
N PRO A 65 19.91 -2.79 -7.69
CA PRO A 65 20.62 -3.78 -8.52
C PRO A 65 19.85 -5.10 -8.72
N ASN A 66 19.06 -5.51 -7.73
CA ASN A 66 18.31 -6.77 -7.77
C ASN A 66 16.99 -6.65 -8.55
N SER A 67 16.42 -5.46 -8.67
CA SER A 67 15.18 -5.24 -9.41
C SER A 67 15.40 -5.01 -10.91
N LYS A 68 16.65 -4.86 -11.39
CA LYS A 68 17.01 -4.52 -12.79
C LYS A 68 16.30 -5.32 -13.88
N LYS A 69 15.95 -6.58 -13.62
CA LYS A 69 15.29 -7.48 -14.59
C LYS A 69 13.76 -7.49 -14.48
N LEU A 70 13.17 -6.71 -13.57
CA LEU A 70 11.72 -6.60 -13.47
C LEU A 70 11.15 -5.92 -14.71
N PRO A 71 10.04 -6.42 -15.27
CA PRO A 71 9.40 -5.82 -16.43
C PRO A 71 8.74 -4.48 -16.08
N ALA A 72 8.50 -3.67 -17.10
CA ALA A 72 7.66 -2.48 -17.00
C ALA A 72 6.18 -2.83 -16.77
N SER A 73 5.39 -1.84 -16.35
CA SER A 73 3.92 -1.87 -16.38
C SER A 73 3.36 -0.49 -16.74
N ASP A 74 2.03 -0.33 -16.79
CA ASP A 74 1.35 0.96 -16.97
C ASP A 74 1.87 2.07 -16.03
N VAL A 75 2.34 1.69 -14.84
CA VAL A 75 2.71 2.61 -13.75
C VAL A 75 4.17 2.51 -13.33
N ASN A 76 5.04 1.83 -14.09
CA ASN A 76 6.48 1.79 -13.80
C ASN A 76 7.34 1.45 -15.03
N GLU A 77 8.57 1.98 -15.01
CA GLU A 77 9.62 1.64 -15.99
C GLU A 77 10.25 0.28 -15.67
N PRO A 78 10.95 -0.37 -16.63
CA PRO A 78 11.75 -1.56 -16.35
C PRO A 78 12.74 -1.31 -15.21
N GLY A 79 12.95 -2.30 -14.35
CA GLY A 79 13.85 -2.15 -13.21
C GLY A 79 13.26 -1.44 -11.99
N TRP A 80 12.06 -0.87 -12.09
CA TRP A 80 11.33 -0.26 -10.99
C TRP A 80 10.19 -1.17 -10.51
N ARG A 81 10.06 -1.35 -9.21
CA ARG A 81 8.93 -2.05 -8.59
C ARG A 81 8.00 -1.06 -7.92
N VAL A 82 6.69 -1.18 -8.18
CA VAL A 82 5.67 -0.50 -7.38
C VAL A 82 5.60 -1.12 -5.98
N ILE A 83 5.77 -0.30 -4.95
CA ILE A 83 5.75 -0.74 -3.54
C ILE A 83 4.60 -0.13 -2.74
N ASP A 84 4.02 0.97 -3.19
CA ASP A 84 2.84 1.59 -2.58
C ASP A 84 2.03 2.35 -3.62
N ARG A 85 0.73 2.51 -3.34
CA ARG A 85 -0.21 3.27 -4.15
C ARG A 85 -1.23 3.93 -3.24
N GLY A 86 -1.53 5.20 -3.48
CA GLY A 86 -2.56 5.90 -2.72
C GLY A 86 -3.13 7.11 -3.46
N ALA A 87 -4.09 7.75 -2.81
CA ALA A 87 -4.71 8.96 -3.34
C ALA A 87 -3.76 10.16 -3.19
N ALA A 88 -3.67 11.00 -4.23
CA ALA A 88 -2.89 12.24 -4.22
C ALA A 88 -3.78 13.50 -4.16
N LEU A 89 -5.02 13.33 -3.68
CA LEU A 89 -6.05 14.37 -3.63
C LEU A 89 -5.55 15.66 -2.99
N GLY A 90 -5.81 16.78 -3.65
CA GLY A 90 -5.45 18.12 -3.18
C GLY A 90 -3.94 18.43 -3.18
N SER A 91 -3.09 17.52 -3.68
CA SER A 91 -1.66 17.79 -3.83
C SER A 91 -1.39 18.28 -5.25
N LYS A 92 -0.56 19.32 -5.39
CA LYS A 92 -0.23 19.93 -6.69
C LYS A 92 1.03 19.36 -7.31
N SER A 93 1.93 18.79 -6.50
CA SER A 93 3.22 18.27 -6.95
C SER A 93 3.61 16.94 -6.30
N ALA A 94 4.51 16.17 -6.92
CA ALA A 94 5.06 14.95 -6.33
C ALA A 94 5.80 15.22 -4.99
N PRO A 95 6.62 16.27 -4.85
CA PRO A 95 7.20 16.65 -3.56
C PRO A 95 6.19 16.87 -2.42
N GLU A 96 5.03 17.49 -2.69
CA GLU A 96 3.98 17.66 -1.67
C GLU A 96 3.41 16.33 -1.17
N VAL A 97 3.34 15.32 -2.06
CA VAL A 97 2.92 13.98 -1.65
C VAL A 97 4.04 13.28 -0.88
N VAL A 98 5.28 13.42 -1.33
CA VAL A 98 6.46 12.88 -0.65
C VAL A 98 6.50 13.34 0.81
N ASP A 99 6.29 14.63 1.09
CA ASP A 99 6.32 15.15 2.47
C ASP A 99 5.29 14.45 3.39
N LYS A 100 4.16 14.00 2.83
CA LYS A 100 3.11 13.29 3.57
C LYS A 100 3.42 11.81 3.80
N VAL A 101 4.17 11.16 2.91
CA VAL A 101 4.33 9.69 2.90
C VAL A 101 5.75 9.21 3.18
N ARG A 102 6.78 10.07 3.06
CA ARG A 102 8.20 9.69 3.19
C ARG A 102 8.50 8.97 4.52
N ASN A 103 7.88 9.41 5.60
CA ASN A 103 8.09 8.86 6.95
C ASN A 103 7.54 7.44 7.12
N ARG A 104 6.82 6.91 6.11
CA ARG A 104 6.39 5.52 6.10
C ARG A 104 7.51 4.58 5.69
N TYR A 105 8.58 5.07 5.07
CA TYR A 105 9.65 4.25 4.48
C TYR A 105 10.93 4.39 5.30
N THR A 106 11.54 3.25 5.62
CA THR A 106 12.80 3.21 6.36
C THR A 106 13.72 2.17 5.75
N VAL A 107 14.98 2.56 5.54
CA VAL A 107 16.06 1.65 5.16
C VAL A 107 16.90 1.34 6.40
N ILE A 108 17.17 0.04 6.63
CA ILE A 108 18.02 -0.44 7.72
C ILE A 108 19.12 -1.34 7.17
N GLY A 109 20.28 -1.34 7.84
CA GLY A 109 21.45 -2.13 7.45
C GLY A 109 21.82 -1.92 5.96
N ASP A 110 22.22 -3.00 5.31
CA ASP A 110 22.68 -3.00 3.90
C ASP A 110 21.51 -3.00 2.91
N GLY A 111 20.66 -1.98 2.93
CA GLY A 111 19.59 -1.80 1.93
C GLY A 111 18.35 -2.66 2.14
N ILE A 112 18.05 -3.04 3.39
CA ILE A 112 16.75 -3.64 3.73
C ILE A 112 15.73 -2.50 3.87
N LEU A 113 14.71 -2.52 3.04
CA LEU A 113 13.62 -1.54 3.08
C LEU A 113 12.44 -2.12 3.85
N TYR A 114 11.85 -1.34 4.75
CA TYR A 114 10.50 -1.60 5.22
C TYR A 114 9.64 -0.35 5.09
N TRP A 115 8.33 -0.55 4.97
CA TRP A 115 7.40 0.55 5.02
C TRP A 115 6.10 0.18 5.75
N SER A 116 5.63 1.15 6.53
CA SER A 116 4.52 0.97 7.46
C SER A 116 3.20 1.46 6.88
N HIS A 117 2.28 0.52 6.69
CA HIS A 117 0.84 0.74 6.57
C HIS A 117 0.11 -0.47 7.22
N VAL A 118 -1.17 -0.66 6.92
CA VAL A 118 -1.80 -1.99 7.03
C VAL A 118 -1.78 -2.60 5.62
N PRO A 119 -0.94 -3.61 5.33
CA PRO A 119 0.01 -4.34 6.20
C PRO A 119 1.42 -3.71 6.33
N LEU A 120 2.27 -4.27 7.20
CA LEU A 120 3.72 -4.02 7.18
C LEU A 120 4.34 -4.75 6.00
N ASN A 121 5.16 -4.04 5.22
CA ASN A 121 5.88 -4.62 4.10
C ASN A 121 7.39 -4.44 4.28
N ILE A 122 8.13 -5.47 3.90
CA ILE A 122 9.58 -5.56 4.05
C ILE A 122 10.17 -6.11 2.76
N SER A 123 11.30 -5.57 2.32
CA SER A 123 12.11 -6.15 1.26
C SER A 123 13.54 -6.34 1.73
N LEU A 124 13.98 -7.61 1.73
CA LEU A 124 15.33 -7.99 2.14
C LEU A 124 16.36 -7.89 1.00
N ASP A 125 15.90 -7.68 -0.24
CA ASP A 125 16.71 -7.72 -1.43
C ASP A 125 16.55 -6.46 -2.31
N GLY A 126 16.34 -5.30 -1.69
CA GLY A 126 16.26 -4.03 -2.42
C GLY A 126 15.04 -3.98 -3.34
N CYS A 127 13.86 -4.28 -2.81
CA CYS A 127 12.58 -4.20 -3.51
C CYS A 127 12.38 -5.18 -4.67
N ARG A 128 13.19 -6.23 -4.82
CA ARG A 128 12.89 -7.27 -5.82
C ARG A 128 11.74 -8.15 -5.33
N THR A 129 11.79 -8.58 -4.07
CA THR A 129 10.77 -9.38 -3.40
C THR A 129 10.16 -8.61 -2.23
N LEU A 130 8.87 -8.83 -1.98
CA LEU A 130 8.15 -8.22 -0.87
C LEU A 130 7.65 -9.29 0.08
N ILE A 131 7.93 -9.08 1.36
CA ILE A 131 7.47 -9.87 2.48
C ILE A 131 6.44 -9.02 3.21
N THR A 132 5.29 -9.62 3.50
CA THR A 132 4.16 -8.91 4.08
C THR A 132 3.74 -9.59 5.37
N TRP A 133 3.52 -8.80 6.41
CA TRP A 133 2.83 -9.23 7.63
C TRP A 133 1.62 -8.34 7.88
N SER A 134 0.46 -8.96 8.09
CA SER A 134 -0.79 -8.25 8.32
C SER A 134 -1.35 -8.58 9.70
N PRO A 135 -1.73 -7.58 10.51
CA PRO A 135 -2.32 -7.82 11.82
C PRO A 135 -3.71 -8.46 11.73
N VAL A 136 -4.31 -8.53 10.53
CA VAL A 136 -5.59 -9.23 10.30
C VAL A 136 -5.48 -10.74 10.44
N THR A 137 -4.27 -11.30 10.46
CA THR A 137 -4.03 -12.73 10.71
C THR A 137 -4.01 -13.07 12.19
N LEU A 138 -4.14 -12.07 13.08
CA LEU A 138 -4.22 -12.31 14.51
C LEU A 138 -5.56 -12.98 14.86
N PRO A 139 -5.59 -13.85 15.88
CA PRO A 139 -6.84 -14.46 16.35
C PRO A 139 -7.85 -13.38 16.78
N ALA A 140 -9.13 -13.57 16.46
CA ALA A 140 -10.19 -12.58 16.73
C ALA A 140 -10.30 -12.22 18.22
N GLU A 141 -9.99 -13.18 19.10
CA GLU A 141 -9.94 -13.00 20.55
C GLU A 141 -8.84 -12.04 21.02
N THR A 142 -7.86 -11.69 20.19
CA THR A 142 -6.81 -10.70 20.51
C THR A 142 -7.15 -9.29 20.03
N ILE A 143 -8.20 -9.15 19.21
CA ILE A 143 -8.57 -7.90 18.54
C ILE A 143 -9.83 -7.32 19.21
N ILE A 144 -9.85 -6.01 19.41
CA ILE A 144 -11.06 -5.27 19.73
C ILE A 144 -11.77 -5.00 18.39
N PRO A 145 -12.99 -5.51 18.16
CA PRO A 145 -13.72 -5.23 16.93
C PRO A 145 -14.04 -3.74 16.82
N ALA A 146 -14.08 -3.21 15.60
CA ALA A 146 -14.53 -1.86 15.33
C ALA A 146 -15.94 -1.89 14.74
N ALA A 147 -16.79 -0.95 15.14
CA ALA A 147 -18.08 -0.77 14.50
C ALA A 147 -17.88 -0.40 13.01
N LEU A 148 -18.62 -1.06 12.13
CA LEU A 148 -18.62 -0.73 10.71
C LEU A 148 -19.20 0.68 10.48
N PRO A 149 -18.78 1.38 9.42
CA PRO A 149 -19.38 2.66 9.03
C PRO A 149 -20.90 2.56 8.84
N GLU A 150 -21.63 3.67 9.01
CA GLU A 150 -23.10 3.64 8.94
C GLU A 150 -23.66 3.18 7.60
N HIS A 151 -23.02 3.56 6.49
CA HIS A 151 -23.42 3.10 5.15
C HIS A 151 -23.27 1.57 4.99
N CYS A 152 -22.48 0.92 5.85
CA CYS A 152 -22.35 -0.53 5.92
C CYS A 152 -23.37 -1.24 6.79
N LYS A 153 -24.23 -0.51 7.51
CA LYS A 153 -25.30 -1.12 8.32
C LYS A 153 -26.47 -1.61 7.47
N HIS A 154 -26.61 -1.10 6.24
CA HIS A 154 -27.76 -1.35 5.37
C HIS A 154 -27.44 -2.16 4.10
N ASP A 155 -26.18 -2.13 3.65
CA ASP A 155 -25.75 -2.91 2.51
C ASP A 155 -25.41 -4.34 2.90
N LYS A 156 -25.74 -5.28 1.98
CA LYS A 156 -25.44 -6.70 2.12
C LYS A 156 -23.98 -6.88 2.54
N GLU A 157 -23.76 -7.59 3.64
CA GLU A 157 -22.46 -7.83 4.30
C GLU A 157 -21.29 -8.04 3.33
N ALA A 158 -21.51 -8.67 2.17
CA ALA A 158 -20.48 -8.94 1.16
C ALA A 158 -19.78 -7.70 0.56
N VAL A 159 -20.45 -6.54 0.41
CA VAL A 159 -19.80 -5.33 -0.14
C VAL A 159 -18.92 -4.67 0.92
N CYS A 160 -19.43 -4.58 2.15
CA CYS A 160 -18.70 -3.98 3.26
C CYS A 160 -17.61 -4.89 3.82
N ASP A 161 -17.78 -6.21 3.81
CA ASP A 161 -16.72 -7.15 4.12
C ASP A 161 -15.60 -7.10 3.06
N ARG A 162 -15.95 -6.86 1.78
CA ARG A 162 -14.95 -6.67 0.72
C ARG A 162 -14.21 -5.33 0.84
N MET A 163 -14.91 -4.25 1.23
CA MET A 163 -14.31 -2.91 1.34
C MET A 163 -13.55 -2.70 2.66
N TYR A 164 -14.06 -3.25 3.77
CA TYR A 164 -13.58 -2.99 5.11
C TYR A 164 -12.99 -4.26 5.76
N GLY A 165 -13.64 -5.41 5.58
CA GLY A 165 -13.16 -6.74 5.96
C GLY A 165 -12.58 -6.86 7.38
N SER A 166 -11.76 -7.89 7.59
CA SER A 166 -11.02 -8.09 8.85
C SER A 166 -9.98 -7.00 9.15
N SER A 167 -9.64 -6.17 8.15
CA SER A 167 -8.71 -5.05 8.30
C SER A 167 -9.32 -3.82 8.94
N TRP A 168 -10.66 -3.70 8.94
CA TRP A 168 -11.35 -2.53 9.48
C TRP A 168 -11.02 -2.26 10.95
N ALA A 169 -10.84 -3.32 11.73
CA ALA A 169 -10.45 -3.21 13.13
C ALA A 169 -9.18 -2.35 13.32
N PHE A 170 -8.26 -2.36 12.35
CA PHE A 170 -7.01 -1.61 12.35
C PHE A 170 -7.05 -0.32 11.53
N GLN A 171 -8.05 -0.13 10.65
CA GLN A 171 -8.16 1.07 9.80
C GLN A 171 -9.14 2.12 10.35
N ALA A 172 -10.05 1.72 11.24
CA ALA A 172 -10.92 2.65 11.93
C ALA A 172 -10.09 3.71 12.69
N GLN A 173 -10.67 4.91 12.84
CA GLN A 173 -9.96 6.11 13.27
C GLN A 173 -9.11 5.90 14.54
N GLY A 174 -7.83 6.25 14.46
CA GLY A 174 -6.89 6.16 15.58
C GLY A 174 -6.36 4.76 15.90
N ARG A 175 -6.66 3.74 15.06
CA ARG A 175 -6.32 2.33 15.35
C ARG A 175 -5.24 1.76 14.43
N LEU A 176 -4.65 2.59 13.57
CA LEU A 176 -3.57 2.15 12.68
C LEU A 176 -2.41 1.55 13.48
N PRO A 177 -1.86 0.40 13.05
CA PRO A 177 -0.68 -0.19 13.66
C PRO A 177 0.51 0.74 13.57
N ARG A 178 1.22 0.88 14.69
CA ARG A 178 2.57 1.40 14.73
C ARG A 178 3.54 0.23 14.80
N TYR A 179 4.49 0.20 13.87
CA TYR A 179 5.59 -0.75 13.85
C TYR A 179 6.87 -0.05 14.30
N PHE A 180 7.67 -0.73 15.12
CA PHE A 180 8.92 -0.18 15.64
C PHE A 180 9.89 -1.31 16.00
N ASP A 181 11.13 -0.95 16.32
CA ASP A 181 12.24 -1.88 16.57
C ASP A 181 12.38 -2.95 15.49
N VAL A 182 12.17 -2.55 14.24
CA VAL A 182 12.26 -3.45 13.09
C VAL A 182 13.72 -3.86 12.90
N GLN A 183 13.98 -5.15 13.00
CA GLN A 183 15.26 -5.77 12.70
C GLN A 183 15.04 -6.83 11.63
N ALA A 184 15.95 -6.89 10.67
CA ALA A 184 15.89 -7.89 9.64
C ALA A 184 17.29 -8.24 9.14
N THR A 185 17.46 -9.47 8.66
CA THR A 185 18.68 -9.93 8.01
C THR A 185 18.37 -10.49 6.63
N ARG A 186 19.36 -10.46 5.73
CA ARG A 186 19.21 -11.01 4.37
C ARG A 186 18.93 -12.52 4.35
N GLN A 187 19.26 -13.23 5.43
CA GLN A 187 18.97 -14.65 5.62
C GLN A 187 17.51 -14.94 5.99
N GLY A 188 16.66 -13.91 6.11
CA GLY A 188 15.23 -14.07 6.35
C GLY A 188 14.83 -14.10 7.83
N LYS A 189 15.72 -13.71 8.75
CA LYS A 189 15.32 -13.42 10.13
C LYS A 189 14.73 -12.03 10.18
N ILE A 190 13.53 -11.90 10.71
CA ILE A 190 12.78 -10.65 10.83
C ILE A 190 12.20 -10.59 12.23
N SER A 191 12.33 -9.46 12.90
CA SER A 191 11.60 -9.15 14.13
C SER A 191 11.15 -7.70 14.12
N PHE A 192 10.01 -7.43 14.73
CA PHE A 192 9.52 -6.09 14.98
C PHE A 192 8.52 -6.10 16.11
N ARG A 193 8.28 -4.92 16.67
CA ARG A 193 7.19 -4.69 17.60
C ARG A 193 6.04 -4.00 16.92
N MET A 194 4.83 -4.32 17.35
CA MET A 194 3.59 -3.74 16.85
C MET A 194 2.72 -3.29 18.01
N GLN A 195 2.18 -2.08 17.92
CA GLN A 195 1.21 -1.53 18.86
C GLN A 195 0.01 -0.97 18.08
N SER A 196 -1.19 -1.16 18.60
CA SER A 196 -2.41 -0.57 18.07
C SER A 196 -3.50 -0.53 19.14
N ALA A 197 -4.36 0.49 19.09
CA ALA A 197 -5.59 0.56 19.89
C ALA A 197 -6.62 -0.53 19.52
N ALA A 198 -6.37 -1.30 18.46
CA ALA A 198 -7.14 -2.48 18.10
C ALA A 198 -6.71 -3.76 18.82
N ILE A 199 -5.55 -3.76 19.49
CA ILE A 199 -5.11 -4.91 20.28
C ILE A 199 -5.73 -4.83 21.67
N LYS A 200 -6.30 -5.96 22.15
CA LYS A 200 -6.85 -6.04 23.50
C LYS A 200 -5.78 -5.71 24.55
N ASP A 201 -6.23 -5.04 25.61
CA ASP A 201 -5.40 -4.60 26.73
C ASP A 201 -4.28 -3.61 26.37
N GLY A 202 -4.27 -3.09 25.13
CA GLY A 202 -3.24 -2.15 24.66
C GLY A 202 -1.84 -2.77 24.58
N SER A 203 -1.76 -4.10 24.54
CA SER A 203 -0.51 -4.85 24.56
C SER A 203 0.38 -4.53 23.35
N ILE A 204 1.70 -4.54 23.57
CA ILE A 204 2.68 -4.53 22.49
C ILE A 204 2.93 -5.98 22.08
N LEU A 205 2.89 -6.24 20.78
CA LEU A 205 3.16 -7.55 20.21
C LEU A 205 4.60 -7.60 19.69
N LEU A 206 5.35 -8.65 20.05
CA LEU A 206 6.57 -9.03 19.38
C LEU A 206 6.21 -9.99 18.25
N VAL A 207 6.56 -9.62 17.02
CA VAL A 207 6.33 -10.42 15.83
C VAL A 207 7.68 -10.85 15.27
N THR A 208 7.83 -12.14 14.99
CA THR A 208 9.09 -12.69 14.46
C THR A 208 8.86 -13.67 13.32
N SER A 209 9.82 -13.74 12.41
CA SER A 209 9.94 -14.78 11.39
C SER A 209 11.40 -15.21 11.27
N SER A 210 11.62 -16.51 11.14
CA SER A 210 12.95 -17.10 10.93
C SER A 210 13.18 -17.58 9.50
N ASN A 211 12.18 -17.43 8.61
CA ASN A 211 12.16 -18.05 7.29
C ASN A 211 11.69 -17.10 6.17
N GLY A 212 11.99 -15.80 6.31
CA GLY A 212 11.66 -14.79 5.30
C GLY A 212 10.16 -14.51 5.20
N GLY A 213 9.44 -14.59 6.31
CA GLY A 213 8.00 -14.28 6.39
C GLY A 213 7.07 -15.36 5.84
N LYS A 214 7.57 -16.59 5.62
CA LYS A 214 6.70 -17.74 5.28
C LYS A 214 5.81 -18.14 6.45
N SER A 215 6.32 -18.01 7.68
CA SER A 215 5.56 -18.15 8.91
C SER A 215 5.94 -17.07 9.91
N TRP A 216 5.00 -16.75 10.79
CA TRP A 216 5.13 -15.69 11.79
C TRP A 216 4.78 -16.23 13.18
N ASP A 217 5.64 -15.94 14.15
CA ASP A 217 5.36 -16.16 15.57
C ASP A 217 5.00 -14.80 16.18
N VAL A 218 3.89 -14.76 16.92
CA VAL A 218 3.38 -13.54 17.56
C VAL A 218 3.17 -13.81 19.04
N LYS A 219 3.76 -12.96 19.88
CA LYS A 219 3.66 -13.06 21.33
C LYS A 219 3.45 -11.67 21.94
N VAL A 220 2.81 -11.62 23.10
CA VAL A 220 2.76 -10.39 23.89
C VAL A 220 4.16 -10.09 24.43
N ASP A 221 4.63 -8.86 24.22
CA ASP A 221 5.91 -8.41 24.75
C ASP A 221 5.74 -7.85 26.17
N HIS A 222 5.92 -8.72 27.15
CA HIS A 222 5.87 -8.36 28.57
C HIS A 222 7.01 -7.45 29.02
N LEU A 223 8.09 -7.33 28.24
CA LEU A 223 9.24 -6.47 28.57
C LEU A 223 8.99 -4.99 28.20
N ALA A 224 7.99 -4.72 27.36
CA ALA A 224 7.57 -3.36 27.03
C ALA A 224 6.54 -2.78 28.01
N GLY A 225 6.10 -3.57 29.01
CA GLY A 225 5.09 -3.22 30.01
C GLY A 225 5.58 -2.47 31.24
N GLY A 226 6.83 -1.97 31.25
CA GLY A 226 7.29 -1.02 32.26
C GLY A 226 6.51 0.29 32.12
N ARG A 227 5.44 0.46 32.90
CA ARG A 227 4.80 1.76 33.07
C ARG A 227 5.86 2.76 33.60
N PRO A 228 5.86 4.02 33.12
CA PRO A 228 6.53 5.09 33.85
C PRO A 228 5.95 5.25 35.27
#